data_AF-A0A838N3V1-F1
#
_entry.id   AF-A0A838N3V1-F1
#
_cell.length_a   1.000
_cell.length_b   1.000
_cell.length_c   1.000
_cell.angle_alpha   90.00
_cell.angle_beta   90.00
_cell.angle_gamma   90.00
#
_symmetry.space_group_name_H-M   'P 1'
#
loop_
_entity.id
_entity.type
_entity.pdbx_description
1 polymer ?
#
loop_
_entity_poly.entity_id
_entity_poly.type
_entity_poly.pdbx_seq_one_letter_code
_entity_poly.pdbx_strand_id
1 'polypeptide(L)'
;MITQQSAAWPVIRYSAGRREIEQPDQLAAEEPLAIRVEGHSVAVVMRTPGYDRELAAGFLLTENLIRAREDIFDIAQCGAEQGHVVNVT
;
A
#
# COMPACT_ATOMS: atom_id res chain seq x y z
N MET A 1 8.41 11.09 6.38
CA MET A 1 8.10 10.29 7.57
C MET A 1 8.33 8.83 7.21
N ILE A 2 8.93 8.03 8.08
CA ILE A 2 9.21 6.61 7.79
C ILE A 2 7.88 5.86 7.93
N THR A 3 7.35 5.31 6.83
CA THR A 3 6.13 4.51 6.88
C THR A 3 6.45 3.14 7.46
N GLN A 4 5.77 2.76 8.54
CA GLN A 4 6.04 1.52 9.25
C GLN A 4 5.45 0.33 8.48
N GLN A 5 6.30 -0.51 7.90
CA GLN A 5 5.90 -1.69 7.10
C GLN A 5 5.37 -2.85 7.95
N SER A 6 5.75 -2.91 9.23
CA SER A 6 5.29 -3.93 10.17
C SER A 6 5.27 -3.39 11.60
N ALA A 7 4.39 -3.93 12.43
CA ALA A 7 4.28 -3.61 13.85
C ALA A 7 4.25 -4.89 14.69
N ALA A 8 4.84 -4.83 15.89
CA ALA A 8 4.72 -5.90 16.87
C ALA A 8 3.32 -5.83 17.52
N TRP A 9 2.57 -6.93 17.44
CA TRP A 9 1.24 -7.03 18.04
C TRP A 9 1.16 -8.20 19.02
N PRO A 10 0.49 -8.07 20.18
CA PRO A 10 0.30 -9.19 21.10
C PRO A 10 -0.56 -10.28 20.46
N VAL A 11 -0.05 -11.51 20.46
CA VAL A 11 -0.78 -12.69 19.98
C VAL A 11 -0.74 -13.81 21.02
N ILE A 12 -1.75 -14.68 20.95
CA ILE A 12 -1.83 -15.89 21.75
C ILE A 12 -1.79 -17.09 20.81
N ARG A 13 -0.80 -17.97 21.01
CA ARG A 13 -0.68 -19.21 20.23
C ARG A 13 -1.38 -20.36 20.96
N TYR A 14 -2.01 -21.25 20.19
CA TYR A 14 -2.60 -22.49 20.70
C TYR A 14 -1.81 -23.67 20.15
N SER A 15 -1.35 -24.56 21.02
CA SER A 15 -0.49 -25.71 20.70
C SER A 15 -0.92 -26.91 21.53
N ALA A 16 -1.15 -28.07 20.88
CA ALA A 16 -1.59 -29.31 21.54
C ALA A 16 -2.78 -29.12 22.52
N GLY A 17 -3.77 -28.31 22.14
CA GLY A 17 -4.95 -28.00 22.97
C GLY A 17 -4.66 -27.09 24.17
N ARG A 18 -3.45 -26.52 24.28
CA ARG A 18 -3.05 -25.60 25.34
C ARG A 18 -2.89 -24.19 24.78
N ARG A 19 -3.31 -23.20 25.57
CA ARG A 19 -3.04 -21.79 25.35
C ARG A 19 -1.63 -21.47 25.84
N GLU A 20 -0.80 -20.89 24.99
CA GLU A 20 0.53 -20.38 25.36
C GLU A 20 0.45 -18.96 25.95
N ILE A 21 1.56 -18.50 26.52
CA ILE A 21 1.67 -17.15 27.06
C ILE A 21 1.59 -16.15 25.91
N GLU A 22 0.95 -15.00 26.15
CA GLU A 22 0.90 -13.91 25.17
C GLU A 22 2.32 -13.43 24.85
N GLN A 23 2.63 -13.34 23.56
CA GLN A 23 3.91 -12.89 23.07
C GLN A 23 3.73 -11.98 21.85
N PRO A 24 4.63 -11.02 21.61
CA PRO A 24 4.57 -10.19 20.42
C PRO A 24 4.88 -11.03 19.17
N ASP A 25 4.14 -10.78 18.09
CA ASP A 25 4.46 -11.26 16.75
C ASP A 25 4.50 -10.06 15.77
N GLN A 26 5.28 -10.18 14.72
CA GLN A 26 5.41 -9.12 13.71
C GLN A 26 4.29 -9.25 12.68
N LEU A 27 3.44 -8.23 12.59
CA LEU A 27 2.36 -8.16 11.62
C LEU A 27 2.69 -7.11 10.56
N ALA A 28 2.46 -7.44 9.29
CA ALA A 28 2.57 -6.46 8.21
C ALA A 28 1.50 -5.38 8.37
N ALA A 29 1.87 -4.13 8.10
CA ALA A 29 0.93 -3.04 8.00
C ALA A 29 0.18 -3.11 6.66
N GLU A 30 -1.07 -2.65 6.68
CA GLU A 30 -1.93 -2.53 5.51
C GLU A 30 -2.61 -1.16 5.55
N GLU A 31 -2.35 -0.34 4.54
CA GLU A 31 -2.91 1.01 4.41
C GLU A 31 -3.54 1.19 3.02
N PRO A 32 -4.64 1.96 2.91
CA PRO A 32 -5.23 2.28 1.64
C PRO A 32 -4.34 3.26 0.86
N LEU A 33 -4.11 2.98 -0.43
CA LEU A 33 -3.51 3.88 -1.40
C LEU A 33 -4.56 4.23 -2.46
N ALA A 34 -4.90 5.51 -2.61
CA ALA A 34 -5.70 5.96 -3.74
C ALA A 34 -4.81 6.29 -4.94
N ILE A 35 -5.13 5.70 -6.10
CA ILE A 35 -4.45 5.96 -7.35
C ILE A 35 -5.34 6.88 -8.18
N ARG A 36 -4.76 7.98 -8.66
CA ARG A 36 -5.40 8.93 -9.56
C ARG A 36 -4.64 9.00 -10.88
N VAL A 37 -5.38 9.19 -11.97
CA VAL A 37 -4.84 9.47 -13.31
C VAL A 37 -5.41 10.81 -13.75
N GLU A 38 -4.55 11.77 -14.09
CA GLU A 38 -4.97 13.13 -14.45
C GLU A 38 -5.94 13.74 -13.42
N GLY A 39 -5.69 13.52 -12.13
CA GLY A 39 -6.53 14.00 -11.02
C GLY A 39 -7.80 13.17 -10.77
N HIS A 40 -8.14 12.20 -11.62
CA HIS A 40 -9.34 11.37 -11.49
C HIS A 40 -9.04 10.08 -10.72
N SER A 41 -9.83 9.77 -9.69
CA SER A 41 -9.69 8.54 -8.92
C SER A 41 -10.02 7.31 -9.77
N VAL A 42 -9.07 6.38 -9.91
CA VAL A 42 -9.26 5.14 -10.67
C VAL A 42 -9.41 3.92 -9.78
N ALA A 43 -8.72 3.89 -8.63
CA ALA A 43 -8.79 2.80 -7.67
C ALA A 43 -8.35 3.23 -6.26
N VAL A 44 -8.80 2.47 -5.27
CA VAL A 44 -8.20 2.44 -3.94
C VAL A 44 -7.76 1.01 -3.69
N VAL A 45 -6.47 0.80 -3.45
CA VAL A 45 -5.89 -0.52 -3.17
C VAL A 45 -5.37 -0.58 -1.74
N MET A 46 -5.46 -1.74 -1.12
CA MET A 46 -4.78 -1.96 0.15
C MET A 46 -3.35 -2.44 -0.10
N ARG A 47 -2.39 -1.92 0.65
CA ARG A 47 -0.98 -2.29 0.48
C ARG A 47 -0.16 -2.16 1.75
N THR A 48 0.96 -2.86 1.80
CA THR A 48 2.02 -2.56 2.77
C THR A 48 2.79 -1.31 2.33
N PRO A 49 2.96 -0.29 3.21
CA PRO A 49 3.52 0.98 2.77
C PRO A 49 4.99 0.96 2.35
N GLY A 50 5.35 1.69 1.29
CA GLY A 50 6.74 1.89 0.86
C GLY A 50 6.91 2.21 -0.62
N TYR A 51 6.43 1.32 -1.50
CA TYR A 51 6.67 1.36 -2.96
C TYR A 51 5.45 1.87 -3.74
N ASP A 52 4.96 3.06 -3.39
CA ASP A 52 3.74 3.64 -3.96
C ASP A 52 3.80 3.83 -5.48
N ARG A 53 4.93 4.36 -5.97
CA ARG A 53 5.09 4.76 -7.37
C ARG A 53 5.17 3.53 -8.27
N GLU A 54 5.94 2.54 -7.83
CA GLU A 54 6.10 1.26 -8.50
C GLU A 54 4.78 0.48 -8.51
N LEU A 55 4.05 0.47 -7.38
CA LEU A 55 2.74 -0.16 -7.29
C LEU A 55 1.74 0.51 -8.25
N ALA A 56 1.69 1.85 -8.30
CA ALA A 56 0.79 2.56 -9.20
C ALA A 56 1.11 2.29 -10.68
N ALA A 57 2.39 2.35 -11.07
CA ALA A 57 2.81 2.04 -12.43
C ALA A 57 2.44 0.61 -12.84
N GLY A 58 2.73 -0.37 -11.96
CA GLY A 58 2.39 -1.77 -12.19
C GLY A 58 0.89 -2.00 -12.28
N PHE A 59 0.11 -1.39 -11.38
CA PHE A 59 -1.35 -1.48 -11.36
C PHE A 59 -1.96 -0.95 -12.66
N LEU A 60 -1.55 0.23 -13.12
CA LEU A 60 -2.07 0.81 -14.36
C LEU A 60 -1.73 -0.06 -15.59
N LEU A 61 -0.57 -0.71 -15.59
CA LEU A 61 -0.18 -1.62 -16.66
C LEU A 61 -1.04 -2.90 -16.64
N THR A 62 -1.22 -3.53 -15.47
CA THR A 62 -1.99 -4.78 -15.35
C THR A 62 -3.48 -4.61 -15.58
N GLU A 63 -4.02 -3.43 -15.24
CA GLU A 63 -5.41 -3.06 -15.52
C GLU A 63 -5.60 -2.47 -16.93
N ASN A 64 -4.53 -2.41 -17.74
CA ASN A 64 -4.53 -1.93 -19.13
C ASN A 64 -4.98 -0.46 -19.28
N LEU A 65 -4.70 0.38 -18.28
CA LEU A 65 -4.84 1.84 -18.35
C LEU A 65 -3.66 2.50 -19.07
N ILE A 66 -2.48 1.87 -19.03
CA ILE A 66 -1.30 2.22 -19.83
C ILE A 66 -0.80 1.00 -20.60
N ARG A 67 -0.02 1.22 -21.66
CA ARG A 67 0.58 0.17 -22.49
C ARG A 67 2.09 0.15 -22.42
N ALA A 68 2.70 1.30 -22.17
CA ALA A 68 4.14 1.45 -22.11
C ALA A 68 4.55 2.49 -21.06
N ARG A 69 5.85 2.53 -20.76
CA ARG A 69 6.42 3.51 -19.81
C ARG A 69 6.18 4.94 -20.29
N GLU A 70 6.19 5.15 -21.60
CA GLU A 70 6.04 6.46 -22.24
C GLU A 70 4.66 7.07 -22.05
N ASP A 71 3.67 6.28 -21.62
CA ASP A 71 2.33 6.76 -21.26
C ASP A 71 2.29 7.44 -19.88
N ILE A 72 3.40 7.41 -19.12
CA ILE A 72 3.53 8.08 -17.82
C ILE A 72 4.58 9.19 -17.93
N PHE A 73 4.17 10.43 -17.68
CA PHE A 73 5.04 11.58 -17.51
C PHE A 73 5.60 11.67 -16.08
N ASP A 74 4.75 11.55 -15.05
CA ASP A 74 5.15 11.58 -13.64
C ASP A 74 4.23 10.76 -12.72
N ILE A 75 4.74 10.37 -11.56
CA ILE A 75 3.97 9.78 -10.46
C ILE A 75 4.31 10.54 -9.20
N ALA A 76 3.40 11.44 -8.81
CA ALA A 76 3.58 12.35 -7.69
C ALA A 76 2.73 11.92 -6.49
N GLN A 77 3.34 11.94 -5.30
CA GLN A 77 2.62 11.72 -4.05
C GLN A 77 1.90 13.01 -3.66
N CYS A 78 0.59 12.94 -3.41
CA CYS A 78 -0.17 14.09 -2.94
C CYS A 78 0.06 14.32 -1.44
N GLY A 79 -0.16 15.55 -0.97
CA GLY A 79 0.07 15.92 0.42
C GLY A 79 -0.74 15.09 1.42
N ALA A 80 -0.18 14.86 2.61
CA ALA A 80 -0.74 13.98 3.64
C ALA A 80 -2.16 14.35 4.10
N GLU A 81 -2.56 15.60 3.96
CA GLU A 81 -3.92 16.12 4.22
C GLU A 81 -4.99 15.38 3.39
N GLN A 82 -4.62 14.80 2.25
CA GLN A 82 -5.51 14.11 1.31
C GLN A 82 -5.52 12.59 1.50
N GLY A 83 -4.82 12.07 2.52
CA GLY A 83 -4.52 10.65 2.69
C GLY A 83 -3.35 10.19 1.83
N HIS A 84 -3.13 8.87 1.77
CA HIS A 84 -2.12 8.29 0.89
C HIS A 84 -2.64 8.22 -0.54
N VAL A 85 -2.26 9.23 -1.33
CA VAL A 85 -2.68 9.36 -2.71
C VAL A 85 -1.46 9.51 -3.61
N VAL A 86 -1.49 8.83 -4.75
CA VAL A 86 -0.58 9.08 -5.86
C VAL A 86 -1.36 9.54 -7.08
N ASN A 87 -0.85 10.59 -7.73
CA ASN A 87 -1.37 11.06 -8.99
C ASN A 87 -0.38 10.72 -10.10
N VAL A 88 -0.88 10.05 -11.13
CA VAL A 88 -0.17 9.73 -12.36
C VAL A 88 -0.60 10.72 -13.42
N THR A 89 0.38 11.33 -14.07
CA THR A 89 0.25 12.23 -15.22
C THR A 89 1.08 11.68 -16.36
#